data_AF-A0A3C2AGV5-F1
#
_entry.id   AF-A0A3C2AGV5-F1
#
_cell.length_a   1.000
_cell.length_b   1.000
_cell.length_c   1.000
_cell.angle_alpha   90.00
_cell.angle_beta   90.00
_cell.angle_gamma   90.00
#
_symmetry.space_group_name_H-M   'P 1'
#
loop_
_entity.id
_entity.type
_entity.pdbx_description
1 polymer ?
#
loop_
_entity_poly.entity_id
_entity_poly.type
_entity_poly.pdbx_seq_one_letter_code
_entity_poly.pdbx_strand_id
1 'polypeptide(L)'
;MAEFGFDTLLSLKDIDRRRFLKFCGQMAAALGLSQSFIPQIANAIENVSKRPSVVWLHFASDTGCTESVIKTTHPSTSEIVLDILSIDYHETIMAAAGEQSEEILKKSIEEGGYILIV
;
A
#
# COMPACT_ATOMS: atom_id res chain seq x y z
N MET A 1 -9.15 -4.31 32.84
CA MET A 1 -8.52 -5.32 31.98
C MET A 1 -8.64 -4.78 30.57
N ALA A 2 -7.55 -4.26 30.02
CA ALA A 2 -7.58 -3.44 28.80
C ALA A 2 -7.88 -4.31 27.58
N GLU A 3 -9.03 -4.08 26.96
CA GLU A 3 -9.31 -4.58 25.60
C GLU A 3 -8.36 -3.86 24.64
N PHE A 4 -7.20 -4.48 24.42
CA PHE A 4 -6.26 -4.17 23.35
C PHE A 4 -6.95 -4.50 22.02
N GLY A 5 -7.81 -3.58 21.57
CA GLY A 5 -8.71 -3.80 20.44
C GLY A 5 -8.06 -3.51 19.09
N PHE A 6 -7.44 -4.54 18.54
CA PHE A 6 -7.15 -4.72 17.10
C PHE A 6 -8.35 -4.32 16.20
N ASP A 7 -9.57 -4.37 16.75
CA ASP A 7 -10.84 -3.93 16.13
C ASP A 7 -10.85 -2.46 15.69
N THR A 8 -10.11 -1.58 16.37
CA THR A 8 -10.01 -0.17 15.96
C THR A 8 -9.19 -0.02 14.68
N LEU A 9 -8.21 -0.90 14.51
CA LEU A 9 -7.29 -0.97 13.36
C LEU A 9 -8.01 -1.49 12.10
N LEU A 10 -9.01 -2.37 12.28
CA LEU A 10 -9.88 -2.85 11.21
C LEU A 10 -10.84 -1.78 10.64
N SER A 11 -11.02 -0.63 11.31
CA SER A 11 -11.95 0.43 10.88
C SER A 11 -11.27 1.65 10.24
N LEU A 12 -10.02 1.50 9.78
CA LEU A 12 -9.21 2.59 9.20
C LEU A 12 -9.82 3.29 7.98
N LYS A 13 -10.91 2.76 7.39
CA LYS A 13 -11.63 3.41 6.30
C LYS A 13 -12.32 4.73 6.71
N ASP A 14 -12.60 4.97 8.01
CA ASP A 14 -13.31 6.20 8.48
C ASP A 14 -12.78 6.73 9.84
N ILE A 15 -11.51 7.17 9.89
CA ILE A 15 -10.96 7.83 11.09
C ILE A 15 -10.74 9.32 10.82
N ASP A 16 -11.35 10.18 11.64
CA ASP A 16 -11.09 11.63 11.59
C ASP A 16 -9.74 11.97 12.24
N ARG A 17 -9.14 13.11 11.86
CA ARG A 17 -7.83 13.57 12.36
C ARG A 17 -7.72 13.52 13.89
N ARG A 18 -8.79 13.85 14.61
CA ARG A 18 -8.77 13.86 16.09
C ARG A 18 -8.64 12.45 16.65
N ARG A 19 -9.39 11.48 16.09
CA ARG A 19 -9.34 10.09 16.52
C ARG A 19 -8.00 9.43 16.16
N PHE A 20 -7.43 9.78 15.01
CA PHE A 20 -6.06 9.37 14.64
C PHE A 20 -5.00 9.86 15.63
N LEU A 21 -5.03 11.15 16.00
CA LEU A 21 -4.07 11.69 16.98
C LEU A 21 -4.27 11.11 18.38
N LYS A 22 -5.51 10.80 18.78
CA LYS A 22 -5.79 10.08 20.03
C LYS A 22 -5.18 8.69 20.03
N PHE A 23 -5.29 7.96 18.92
CA PHE A 23 -4.65 6.66 18.76
C PHE A 23 -3.13 6.76 18.89
N CYS A 24 -2.49 7.72 18.21
CA CYS A 24 -1.05 7.94 18.33
C CYS A 24 -0.62 8.28 19.78
N GLY A 25 -1.43 9.08 20.50
CA GLY A 25 -1.20 9.37 21.91
C GLY A 25 -1.36 8.14 22.82
N GLN A 26 -2.36 7.29 22.55
CA GLN A 26 -2.53 6.01 23.25
C GLN A 26 -1.35 5.07 22.99
N MET A 27 -0.85 5.03 21.74
CA MET A 27 0.32 4.23 21.37
C MET A 27 1.59 4.73 22.08
N ALA A 28 1.80 6.06 22.14
CA ALA A 28 2.91 6.65 22.88
C ALA A 28 2.86 6.23 24.36
N ALA A 29 1.69 6.31 24.99
CA ALA A 29 1.51 5.90 26.38
C ALA A 29 1.76 4.39 26.58
N ALA A 30 1.26 3.54 25.67
CA ALA A 30 1.46 2.10 25.72
C ALA A 30 2.94 1.70 25.60
N LEU A 31 3.71 2.44 24.80
CA LEU A 31 5.15 2.25 24.62
C LEU A 31 6.01 2.96 25.70
N GLY A 32 5.38 3.64 26.67
CA GLY A 32 6.09 4.40 27.70
C GLY A 32 6.82 5.64 27.16
N LEU A 33 6.43 6.13 25.98
CA LEU A 33 7.01 7.30 25.32
C LEU A 33 6.32 8.59 25.76
N SER A 34 7.06 9.70 25.76
CA SER A 34 6.49 11.02 26.05
C SER A 34 5.59 11.51 24.90
N GLN A 35 4.70 12.45 25.21
CA GLN A 35 3.78 13.05 24.22
C GLN A 35 4.50 13.76 23.06
N SER A 36 5.79 14.10 23.21
CA SER A 36 6.60 14.67 22.14
C SER A 36 6.84 13.69 20.97
N PHE A 37 6.65 12.39 21.17
CA PHE A 37 6.78 11.37 20.12
C PHE A 37 5.50 11.16 19.30
N ILE A 38 4.37 11.77 19.69
CA ILE A 38 3.09 11.65 18.95
C ILE A 38 3.24 12.01 17.46
N PRO A 39 3.91 13.12 17.07
CA PRO A 39 4.11 13.45 15.65
C PRO A 39 4.97 12.42 14.92
N GLN A 40 5.96 11.84 15.59
CA GLN A 40 6.83 10.82 15.00
C GLN A 40 6.07 9.50 14.78
N ILE A 41 5.22 9.11 15.73
CA ILE A 41 4.34 7.94 15.60
C ILE A 41 3.33 8.15 14.47
N ALA A 42 2.71 9.34 14.39
CA ALA A 42 1.80 9.68 13.31
C ALA A 42 2.48 9.58 11.93
N ASN A 43 3.65 10.20 11.79
CA ASN A 43 4.43 10.13 10.56
C ASN A 43 4.86 8.69 10.21
N ALA A 44 5.25 7.89 11.20
CA ALA A 44 5.61 6.49 10.96
C ALA A 44 4.41 5.69 10.44
N ILE A 45 3.23 5.86 11.03
CA ILE A 45 2.01 5.17 10.60
C ILE A 45 1.63 5.62 9.18
N GLU A 46 1.66 6.92 8.90
CA GLU A 46 1.37 7.46 7.56
C GLU A 46 2.34 6.91 6.49
N ASN A 47 3.62 6.75 6.81
CA ASN A 47 4.60 6.17 5.87
C ASN A 47 4.46 4.66 5.70
N VAL A 48 4.11 3.92 6.75
CA VAL A 48 3.79 2.48 6.66
C VAL A 48 2.50 2.25 5.85
N SER A 49 1.63 3.27 5.77
CA SER A 49 0.40 3.22 4.98
C SER A 49 0.64 3.21 3.46
N LYS A 50 1.89 3.42 3.00
CA LYS A 50 2.21 3.30 1.57
C LYS A 50 2.07 1.85 1.12
N ARG A 51 1.22 1.63 0.12
CA ARG A 51 1.03 0.32 -0.52
C ARG A 51 2.36 -0.14 -1.14
N PRO A 52 2.75 -1.42 -0.99
CA PRO A 52 3.95 -1.95 -1.62
C PRO A 52 3.93 -1.72 -3.14
N SER A 53 5.03 -1.20 -3.66
CA SER A 53 5.25 -0.99 -5.09
C SER A 53 5.44 -2.32 -5.80
N VAL A 54 4.85 -2.46 -6.99
CA VAL A 54 4.94 -3.64 -7.85
C VAL A 54 5.29 -3.24 -9.27
N VAL A 55 6.31 -3.89 -9.81
CA VAL A 55 6.67 -3.85 -11.23
C VAL A 55 6.37 -5.23 -11.83
N TRP A 56 5.47 -5.29 -12.81
CA TRP A 56 5.08 -6.54 -13.46
C TRP A 56 5.47 -6.50 -14.94
N LEU A 57 6.48 -7.30 -15.29
CA LEU A 57 7.00 -7.41 -16.66
C LEU A 57 6.37 -8.58 -17.41
N HIS A 58 6.03 -8.37 -18.67
CA HIS A 58 5.56 -9.43 -19.57
C HIS A 58 6.67 -9.74 -20.57
N PHE A 59 7.15 -10.99 -20.58
CA PHE A 59 8.09 -11.46 -21.61
C PHE A 59 7.35 -12.31 -22.64
N ALA A 60 7.73 -13.58 -22.79
CA ALA A 60 6.99 -14.55 -23.60
C ALA A 60 5.72 -15.03 -22.85
N SER A 61 4.87 -14.08 -22.47
CA SER A 61 3.63 -14.29 -21.72
C SER A 61 2.46 -14.53 -22.66
N ASP A 62 1.53 -15.40 -22.27
CA ASP A 62 0.22 -15.57 -22.89
C ASP A 62 -0.87 -14.70 -22.22
N THR A 63 -0.49 -13.90 -21.22
CA THR A 63 -1.38 -13.06 -20.39
C THR A 63 -2.33 -13.85 -19.48
N GLY A 64 -2.29 -15.18 -19.46
CA GLY A 64 -3.17 -16.01 -18.63
C GLY A 64 -2.98 -15.78 -17.13
N CYS A 65 -1.75 -15.49 -16.70
CA CYS A 65 -1.44 -15.12 -15.31
C CYS A 65 -2.14 -13.80 -14.90
N THR A 66 -2.17 -12.80 -15.78
CA THR A 66 -2.89 -11.55 -15.54
C THR A 66 -4.39 -11.80 -15.50
N GLU A 67 -4.93 -12.59 -16.43
CA GLU A 67 -6.36 -12.95 -16.42
C GLU A 67 -6.77 -13.65 -15.12
N SER A 68 -5.93 -14.57 -14.63
CA SER A 68 -6.14 -15.23 -13.34
C SER A 68 -6.26 -14.23 -12.18
N VAL A 69 -5.37 -13.23 -12.13
CA VAL A 69 -5.43 -12.15 -11.11
C VAL A 69 -6.65 -11.25 -11.30
N ILE A 70 -7.14 -11.04 -12.53
CA ILE A 70 -8.39 -10.27 -12.77
C ILE A 70 -9.63 -11.03 -12.27
N LYS A 71 -9.55 -12.35 -12.12
CA LYS A 71 -10.67 -13.20 -11.66
C LYS A 71 -10.68 -13.47 -10.15
N THR A 72 -9.70 -12.96 -9.39
CA THR A 72 -9.68 -13.11 -7.94
C THR A 72 -10.85 -12.39 -7.26
N THR A 73 -11.41 -13.01 -6.23
CA THR A 73 -12.55 -12.49 -5.46
C THR A 73 -12.20 -12.18 -4.00
N HIS A 74 -11.12 -12.75 -3.46
CA HIS A 74 -10.70 -12.58 -2.06
C HIS A 74 -9.17 -12.54 -1.94
N PRO A 75 -8.53 -11.36 -2.01
CA PRO A 75 -9.13 -10.04 -2.30
C PRO A 75 -9.61 -9.94 -3.75
N SER A 76 -10.49 -9.00 -4.05
CA SER A 76 -10.91 -8.66 -5.42
C SER A 76 -9.82 -7.86 -6.16
N THR A 77 -9.82 -7.88 -7.49
CA THR A 77 -8.83 -7.13 -8.29
C THR A 77 -8.86 -5.63 -8.00
N SER A 78 -10.03 -5.03 -7.79
CA SER A 78 -10.13 -3.63 -7.40
C SER A 78 -9.48 -3.35 -6.05
N GLU A 79 -9.66 -4.23 -5.06
CA GLU A 79 -9.00 -4.10 -3.76
C GLU A 79 -7.49 -4.27 -3.89
N ILE A 80 -7.03 -5.20 -4.72
CA ILE A 80 -5.60 -5.36 -5.00
C ILE A 80 -5.00 -4.07 -5.55
N VAL A 81 -5.62 -3.48 -6.58
CA VAL A 81 -5.08 -2.31 -7.29
C VAL A 81 -5.26 -1.00 -6.53
N LEU A 82 -6.29 -0.86 -5.69
CA LEU A 82 -6.64 0.40 -5.01
C LEU A 82 -6.23 0.42 -3.53
N ASP A 83 -6.31 -0.71 -2.84
CA ASP A 83 -6.17 -0.77 -1.39
C ASP A 83 -4.89 -1.51 -0.96
N ILE A 84 -4.42 -2.52 -1.71
CA ILE A 84 -3.34 -3.42 -1.26
C ILE A 84 -1.99 -3.11 -1.90
N LEU A 85 -1.90 -3.08 -3.23
CA LEU A 85 -0.67 -2.93 -4.00
C LEU A 85 -0.69 -1.61 -4.77
N SER A 86 0.47 -1.00 -4.93
CA SER A 86 0.70 0.03 -5.95
C SER A 86 1.29 -0.64 -7.17
N ILE A 87 0.46 -0.93 -8.17
CA ILE A 87 0.93 -1.51 -9.44
C ILE A 87 1.47 -0.37 -10.30
N ASP A 88 2.76 -0.13 -10.17
CA ASP A 88 3.41 1.04 -10.79
C ASP A 88 3.75 0.77 -12.26
N TYR A 89 3.93 -0.51 -12.63
CA TYR A 89 4.11 -0.92 -14.02
C TYR A 89 3.40 -2.25 -14.31
N HIS A 90 2.53 -2.26 -15.32
CA HIS A 90 1.89 -3.47 -15.86
C HIS A 90 1.31 -3.19 -17.25
N GLU A 91 1.94 -3.72 -18.30
CA GLU A 91 1.65 -3.38 -19.71
C GLU A 91 0.19 -3.56 -20.12
N THR A 92 -0.50 -4.59 -19.64
CA THR A 92 -1.90 -4.88 -20.01
C THR A 92 -2.93 -3.87 -19.47
N ILE A 93 -2.70 -3.26 -18.30
CA ILE A 93 -3.71 -2.45 -17.59
C ILE A 93 -3.29 -1.00 -17.34
N MET A 94 -2.02 -0.67 -17.54
CA MET A 94 -1.54 0.69 -17.35
C MET A 94 -2.10 1.64 -18.42
N ALA A 95 -2.31 2.90 -18.04
CA ALA A 95 -2.85 3.91 -18.97
C ALA A 95 -1.79 4.46 -19.93
N ALA A 96 -0.52 4.49 -19.52
CA ALA A 96 0.58 5.01 -20.33
C ALA A 96 1.05 3.98 -21.37
N ALA A 97 1.55 4.45 -22.50
CA ALA A 97 2.04 3.60 -23.59
C ALA A 97 3.29 4.22 -24.26
N GLY A 98 4.04 3.41 -25.01
CA GLY A 98 5.24 3.85 -25.71
C GLY A 98 6.28 4.45 -24.76
N GLU A 99 6.84 5.61 -25.12
CA GLU A 99 7.89 6.28 -24.34
C GLU A 99 7.46 6.58 -22.89
N GLN A 100 6.20 6.95 -22.67
CA GLN A 100 5.68 7.22 -21.32
C GLN A 100 5.70 5.97 -20.44
N SER A 101 5.44 4.80 -21.03
CA SER A 101 5.51 3.51 -20.32
C SER A 101 6.95 3.21 -19.90
N GLU A 102 7.91 3.43 -20.80
CA GLU A 102 9.33 3.22 -20.55
C GLU A 102 9.89 4.17 -19.48
N GLU A 103 9.45 5.44 -19.48
CA GLU A 103 9.81 6.40 -18.44
C GLU A 103 9.30 5.98 -17.06
N ILE A 104 8.07 5.48 -16.99
CA ILE A 104 7.49 4.96 -15.74
C ILE A 104 8.30 3.76 -15.25
N LEU A 105 8.62 2.80 -16.12
CA LEU A 105 9.42 1.64 -15.76
C LEU A 105 10.79 2.05 -15.19
N LYS A 106 11.51 2.92 -15.89
CA LYS A 106 12.81 3.43 -15.44
C LYS A 106 12.71 4.11 -14.09
N LYS A 107 11.71 4.98 -13.91
CA LYS A 107 11.47 5.68 -12.66
C LYS A 107 11.19 4.70 -11.51
N SER A 108 10.32 3.71 -11.71
CA SER A 108 10.02 2.70 -10.69
C SER A 108 11.27 1.89 -10.30
N ILE A 109 12.14 1.59 -11.27
CA ILE A 109 13.41 0.90 -11.02
C ILE A 109 14.37 1.78 -10.20
N GLU A 110 14.49 3.07 -10.54
CA GLU A 110 15.34 4.05 -9.86
C GLU A 110 14.88 4.34 -8.42
N GLU A 111 13.58 4.45 -8.18
CA GLU A 111 13.01 4.66 -6.84
C GLU A 111 13.26 3.45 -5.92
N GLY A 112 13.30 2.23 -6.48
CA GLY A 112 13.64 1.01 -5.76
C GLY A 112 12.59 0.58 -4.73
N GLY A 113 12.85 -0.54 -4.04
CA GLY A 113 11.94 -1.05 -3.00
C GLY A 113 10.65 -1.69 -3.51
N TYR A 114 10.61 -2.10 -4.78
CA TYR A 114 9.45 -2.75 -5.41
C TYR A 114 9.54 -4.28 -5.37
N ILE A 115 8.38 -4.92 -5.47
CA ILE A 115 8.24 -6.35 -5.75
C ILE A 115 8.22 -6.53 -7.27
N LEU A 116 9.10 -7.40 -7.78
CA LEU A 116 9.13 -7.77 -9.19
C LEU A 116 8.27 -9.01 -9.44
N ILE A 117 7.37 -8.93 -10.42
CA ILE A 117 6.58 -10.05 -10.93
C ILE A 117 6.91 -10.24 -12.42
N VAL A 118 7.03 -11.49 -12.85
CA VAL A 118 7.41 -11.90 -14.21
C VAL A 118 6.46 -12.98 -14.72
#